data_AF-A0A2V6SE95-F1
#
_entry.id   AF-A0A2V6SE95-F1
#
_cell.length_a   1.000
_cell.length_b   1.000
_cell.length_c   1.000
_cell.angle_alpha   90.00
_cell.angle_beta   90.00
_cell.angle_gamma   90.00
#
_symmetry.space_group_name_H-M   'P 1'
#
loop_
_entity.id
_entity.type
_entity.pdbx_description
1 polymer ?
#
loop_
_entity_poly.entity_id
_entity_poly.type
_entity_poly.pdbx_seq_one_letter_code
_entity_poly.pdbx_strand_id
1 'polypeptide(L)'
;MQWLLVVQVLAVGAFVAAQAGGALGGGTRWLQKLGWLSGSPGQTLVQVNDELAHFYRREPARLTLSIFFHFCAWLIGALEPWLILRWIGLPVSLAQATAIEAFSTGIRFAAFLVPGYVGALEAGHVVIFSALGLGAPAGLSFTLIRRV
;
A
#
# COMPACT_ATOMS: atom_id res chain seq x y z
N MET A 1 -2.09 -8.20 -21.16
CA MET A 1 -1.80 -6.90 -20.50
C MET A 1 -3.02 -6.26 -19.81
N GLN A 2 -4.21 -6.22 -20.42
CA GLN A 2 -5.36 -5.51 -19.81
C GLN A 2 -5.94 -6.17 -18.55
N TRP A 3 -5.83 -7.49 -18.42
CA TRP A 3 -6.31 -8.23 -17.25
C TRP A 3 -5.63 -7.83 -15.93
N LEU A 4 -4.37 -7.39 -15.99
CA LEU A 4 -3.63 -6.95 -14.80
C LEU A 4 -4.09 -5.58 -14.31
N LEU A 5 -4.50 -4.69 -15.22
CA LEU A 5 -5.15 -3.42 -14.87
C LEU A 5 -6.50 -3.69 -14.18
N VAL A 6 -7.26 -4.67 -14.68
CA VAL A 6 -8.53 -5.08 -14.05
C VAL A 6 -8.27 -5.62 -12.64
N VAL A 7 -7.30 -6.50 -12.46
CA VAL A 7 -6.92 -7.02 -11.13
C VAL A 7 -6.47 -5.89 -10.20
N GLN A 8 -5.70 -4.92 -10.71
CA GLN A 8 -5.23 -3.77 -9.92
C GLN A 8 -6.40 -2.86 -9.51
N VAL A 9 -7.31 -2.54 -10.43
CA VAL A 9 -8.51 -1.75 -10.14
C VAL A 9 -9.42 -2.48 -9.15
N LEU A 10 -9.60 -3.79 -9.30
CA LEU A 10 -10.38 -4.61 -8.36
C LEU A 10 -9.73 -4.68 -6.98
N ALA A 11 -8.41 -4.87 -6.90
CA ALA A 11 -7.69 -4.92 -5.64
C ALA A 11 -7.71 -3.57 -4.90
N VAL A 12 -7.48 -2.47 -5.62
CA VAL A 12 -7.57 -1.11 -5.07
C VAL A 12 -9.01 -0.79 -4.67
N GLY A 13 -9.99 -1.12 -5.51
CA GLY A 13 -11.41 -0.91 -5.22
C GLY A 13 -11.89 -1.71 -4.01
N ALA A 14 -11.49 -2.97 -3.88
CA ALA A 14 -11.78 -3.82 -2.73
C ALA A 14 -11.11 -3.30 -1.45
N PHE A 15 -9.86 -2.84 -1.54
CA PHE A 15 -9.15 -2.23 -0.42
C PHE A 15 -9.81 -0.93 0.05
N VAL A 16 -10.17 -0.04 -0.88
CA VAL A 16 -10.89 1.21 -0.60
C VAL A 16 -12.28 0.91 -0.01
N ALA A 17 -13.00 -0.07 -0.54
CA ALA A 17 -14.29 -0.49 0.01
C ALA A 17 -14.16 -1.08 1.42
N ALA A 18 -13.11 -1.85 1.70
CA ALA A 18 -12.82 -2.38 3.04
C ALA A 18 -12.46 -1.26 4.04
N GLN A 19 -11.70 -0.25 3.61
CA GLN A 19 -11.36 0.93 4.40
C GLN A 19 -12.60 1.81 4.67
N ALA A 20 -13.39 2.11 3.62
CA ALA A 20 -14.59 2.93 3.71
C ALA A 20 -15.75 2.24 4.44
N GLY A 21 -15.82 0.91 4.41
CA GLY A 21 -16.80 0.09 5.13
C GLY A 21 -16.54 -0.01 6.63
N GLY A 22 -15.49 0.63 7.16
CA GLY A 22 -15.24 0.69 8.59
C GLY A 22 -14.82 -0.65 9.19
N ALA A 23 -14.15 -1.52 8.42
CA ALA A 23 -13.58 -2.77 8.95
C ALA A 23 -12.64 -2.51 10.15
N LEU A 24 -11.97 -1.35 10.17
CA LEU A 24 -11.19 -0.86 11.31
C LEU A 24 -12.07 -0.44 12.51
N GLY A 25 -13.25 0.15 12.28
CA GLY A 25 -14.21 0.49 13.33
C GLY A 25 -15.00 -0.70 13.91
N GLY A 26 -15.18 -1.76 13.12
CA GLY A 26 -15.76 -3.03 13.57
C GLY A 26 -14.81 -3.81 14.48
N GLY A 27 -13.51 -3.86 14.12
CA GLY A 27 -12.48 -4.51 14.91
C GLY A 27 -12.25 -3.86 16.27
N THR A 28 -12.24 -2.53 16.34
CA THR A 28 -12.07 -1.79 17.61
C THR A 28 -13.26 -1.98 18.56
N ARG A 29 -14.49 -2.01 18.06
CA ARG A 29 -15.69 -2.34 18.86
C ARG A 29 -15.67 -3.77 19.40
N TRP A 30 -15.17 -4.73 18.61
CA TRP A 30 -15.01 -6.12 19.04
C TRP A 30 -13.92 -6.27 20.11
N LEU A 31 -12.79 -5.59 19.95
CA LEU A 31 -11.70 -5.56 20.93
C LEU A 31 -12.09 -4.86 22.23
N GLN A 32 -12.95 -3.85 22.18
CA GLN A 32 -13.54 -3.22 23.37
C GLN A 32 -14.47 -4.18 24.12
N LYS A 33 -15.30 -4.96 23.41
CA LYS A 33 -16.17 -5.98 24.04
C LYS A 33 -15.37 -7.07 24.76
N LEU A 34 -14.16 -7.37 24.29
CA LEU A 34 -13.24 -8.34 24.91
C LEU A 34 -12.47 -7.77 26.12
N GLY A 35 -12.66 -6.49 26.46
CA GLY A 35 -12.01 -5.85 27.63
C GLY A 35 -10.52 -5.56 27.45
N TRP A 36 -9.97 -5.77 26.25
CA TRP A 36 -8.54 -5.57 25.95
C TRP A 36 -8.14 -4.10 25.79
N LEU A 37 -9.11 -3.19 25.63
CA LEU A 37 -8.90 -1.75 25.45
C LEU A 37 -9.28 -0.90 26.68
N SER A 38 -9.41 -1.53 27.85
CA SER A 38 -9.88 -0.86 29.08
C SER A 38 -8.82 0.03 29.78
N GLY A 39 -7.57 -0.01 29.33
CA GLY A 39 -6.45 0.76 29.89
C GLY A 39 -6.20 2.11 29.18
N SER A 40 -5.27 2.91 29.71
CA SER A 40 -4.83 4.20 29.14
C SER A 40 -4.55 4.17 27.62
N PRO A 41 -3.87 3.14 27.06
CA PRO A 41 -3.65 3.05 25.61
C PRO A 41 -4.94 2.97 24.78
N GLY A 42 -5.98 2.32 25.32
CA GLY A 42 -7.27 2.19 24.64
C GLY A 42 -8.04 3.51 24.57
N GLN A 43 -7.91 4.37 25.59
CA GLN A 43 -8.54 5.70 25.61
C GLN A 43 -7.88 6.64 24.58
N THR A 44 -6.55 6.60 24.45
CA THR A 44 -5.84 7.37 23.42
C THR A 44 -6.28 6.96 22.01
N LEU A 45 -6.43 5.65 21.75
CA LEU A 45 -6.91 5.17 20.46
C LEU A 45 -8.33 5.65 20.14
N VAL A 46 -9.22 5.68 21.13
CA VAL A 46 -10.58 6.22 20.98
C VAL A 46 -10.54 7.72 20.69
N GLN A 47 -9.76 8.50 21.42
CA GLN A 47 -9.61 9.94 21.20
C GLN A 47 -9.08 10.26 19.79
N VAL A 48 -8.02 9.55 19.36
CA VAL A 48 -7.47 9.70 17.99
C VAL A 48 -8.53 9.37 16.94
N ASN A 49 -9.30 8.29 17.15
CA ASN A 49 -10.37 7.91 16.24
C ASN A 49 -11.49 8.97 16.17
N ASP A 50 -11.88 9.54 17.31
CA ASP A 50 -12.92 10.55 17.38
C ASP A 50 -12.49 11.87 16.72
N GLU A 51 -11.23 12.28 16.91
CA GLU A 51 -10.67 13.44 16.20
C GLU A 51 -10.57 13.21 14.69
N LEU A 52 -10.13 12.03 14.26
CA LEU A 52 -10.12 11.64 12.84
C LEU A 52 -11.54 11.69 12.23
N ALA A 53 -12.53 11.14 12.93
CA ALA A 53 -13.92 11.16 12.49
C ALA A 53 -14.46 12.60 12.41
N HIS A 54 -14.10 13.46 13.36
CA HIS A 54 -14.46 14.87 13.35
C HIS A 54 -13.82 15.59 12.15
N PHE A 55 -12.52 15.38 11.90
CA PHE A 55 -11.79 15.94 10.76
C PHE A 55 -12.41 15.51 9.42
N TYR A 56 -12.69 14.21 9.24
CA TYR A 56 -13.28 13.68 8.00
C TYR A 56 -14.65 14.32 7.68
N ARG A 57 -15.44 14.67 8.69
CA ARG A 57 -16.77 15.28 8.49
C ARG A 57 -16.72 16.79 8.32
N ARG A 58 -15.80 17.49 8.98
CA ARG A 58 -15.73 18.96 9.01
C ARG A 58 -14.88 19.55 7.91
N GLU A 59 -13.83 18.86 7.47
CA GLU A 59 -12.84 19.40 6.55
C GLU A 59 -12.65 18.54 5.28
N PRO A 60 -13.73 18.17 4.55
CA PRO A 60 -13.62 17.28 3.40
C PRO A 60 -12.74 17.83 2.27
N ALA A 61 -12.68 19.16 2.11
CA ALA A 61 -11.81 19.80 1.14
C ALA A 61 -10.33 19.60 1.47
N ARG A 62 -9.93 19.76 2.74
CA ARG A 62 -8.56 19.54 3.20
C ARG A 62 -8.18 18.07 3.17
N LEU A 63 -9.09 17.18 3.54
CA LEU A 63 -8.91 15.73 3.39
C LEU A 63 -8.65 15.37 1.92
N THR A 64 -9.48 15.86 1.00
CA THR A 64 -9.33 15.60 -0.44
C THR A 64 -7.98 16.11 -0.96
N LEU A 65 -7.59 17.32 -0.55
CA LEU A 65 -6.32 17.91 -0.94
C LEU A 65 -5.12 17.11 -0.40
N SER A 66 -5.21 16.63 0.83
CA SER A 66 -4.19 15.76 1.44
C SER A 66 -4.06 14.44 0.69
N ILE A 67 -5.17 13.76 0.39
CA ILE A 67 -5.19 12.54 -0.41
C ILE A 67 -4.60 12.80 -1.80
N PHE A 68 -4.97 13.90 -2.44
CA PHE A 68 -4.47 14.26 -3.77
C PHE A 68 -2.95 14.46 -3.76
N PHE A 69 -2.43 15.29 -2.86
CA PHE A 69 -0.97 15.51 -2.78
C PHE A 69 -0.22 14.24 -2.41
N HIS A 70 -0.76 13.43 -1.51
CA HIS A 70 -0.17 12.13 -1.18
C HIS A 70 -0.14 11.21 -2.41
N PHE A 71 -1.23 11.14 -3.17
CA PHE A 71 -1.31 10.35 -4.39
C PHE A 71 -0.34 10.84 -5.46
N CYS A 72 -0.21 12.15 -5.67
CA CYS A 72 0.77 12.73 -6.58
C CYS A 72 2.21 12.42 -6.16
N ALA A 73 2.52 12.56 -4.86
CA ALA A 73 3.83 12.19 -4.33
C ALA A 73 4.12 10.70 -4.53
N TRP A 74 3.13 9.85 -4.30
CA TRP A 74 3.22 8.41 -4.52
C TRP A 74 3.44 8.07 -6.01
N LEU A 75 2.75 8.75 -6.93
CA LEU A 75 2.97 8.60 -8.38
C LEU A 75 4.38 9.02 -8.80
N ILE A 76 4.92 10.11 -8.23
CA ILE A 76 6.31 10.52 -8.45
C ILE A 76 7.26 9.44 -7.91
N GLY A 77 6.93 8.83 -6.77
CA GLY A 77 7.66 7.68 -6.24
C GLY A 77 7.74 6.50 -7.20
N ALA A 78 6.76 6.31 -8.10
CA ALA A 78 6.81 5.28 -9.13
C ALA A 78 7.82 5.56 -10.26
N LEU A 79 8.43 6.75 -10.32
CA LEU A 79 9.54 7.04 -11.25
C LEU A 79 10.83 6.33 -10.83
N GLU A 80 11.09 6.17 -9.54
CA GLU A 80 12.24 5.44 -9.01
C GLU A 80 12.29 3.99 -9.56
N PRO A 81 11.25 3.16 -9.42
CA PRO A 81 11.29 1.80 -9.94
C PRO A 81 11.30 1.76 -11.47
N TRP A 82 10.68 2.73 -12.14
CA TRP A 82 10.76 2.85 -13.60
C TRP A 82 12.21 3.08 -14.07
N LEU A 83 12.94 3.99 -13.41
CA LEU A 83 14.34 4.29 -13.72
C LEU A 83 15.25 3.09 -13.45
N ILE A 84 15.10 2.43 -12.29
CA ILE A 84 15.87 1.23 -11.95
C ILE A 84 15.71 0.17 -13.05
N LEU A 85 14.46 -0.12 -13.42
CA LEU A 85 14.17 -1.15 -14.42
C LEU A 85 14.72 -0.77 -15.81
N ARG A 86 14.63 0.50 -16.17
CA ARG A 86 15.21 0.99 -17.42
C ARG A 86 16.72 0.87 -17.45
N TRP A 87 17.41 1.17 -16.34
CA TRP A 87 18.86 1.10 -16.26
C TRP A 87 19.40 -0.33 -16.24
N ILE A 88 18.65 -1.30 -15.71
CA ILE A 88 19.01 -2.73 -15.81
C ILE A 88 18.60 -3.37 -17.14
N GLY A 89 18.20 -2.57 -18.13
CA GLY A 89 17.91 -3.02 -19.49
C GLY A 89 16.50 -3.60 -19.71
N LEU A 90 15.57 -3.40 -18.77
CA LEU A 90 14.17 -3.83 -18.92
C LEU A 90 13.31 -2.67 -19.43
N PRO A 91 12.78 -2.75 -20.68
CA PRO A 91 11.96 -1.69 -21.26
C PRO A 91 10.52 -1.75 -20.72
N VAL A 92 10.32 -1.37 -19.46
CA VAL A 92 8.99 -1.29 -18.84
C VAL A 92 8.35 0.06 -19.13
N SER A 93 7.04 0.06 -19.34
CA SER A 93 6.25 1.30 -19.39
C SER A 93 6.08 1.91 -17.98
N LEU A 94 5.80 3.21 -17.92
CA LEU A 94 5.45 3.87 -16.65
C LEU A 94 4.26 3.20 -15.96
N ALA A 95 3.25 2.77 -16.72
CA ALA A 95 2.10 2.06 -16.18
C ALA A 95 2.48 0.73 -15.50
N GLN A 96 3.42 -0.04 -16.10
CA GLN A 96 3.93 -1.26 -15.47
C GLN A 96 4.72 -0.96 -14.20
N ALA A 97 5.56 0.08 -14.20
CA ALA A 97 6.31 0.50 -13.02
C ALA A 97 5.38 0.97 -11.88
N THR A 98 4.33 1.72 -12.19
CA THR A 98 3.29 2.12 -11.23
C THR A 98 2.53 0.91 -10.68
N ALA A 99 2.25 -0.09 -11.51
CA ALA A 99 1.64 -1.34 -11.03
C ALA A 99 2.57 -2.08 -10.05
N ILE A 100 3.86 -2.21 -10.39
CA ILE A 100 4.87 -2.78 -9.49
C ILE A 100 4.89 -2.02 -8.16
N GLU A 101 4.94 -0.69 -8.19
CA GLU A 101 4.95 0.12 -6.97
C GLU A 101 3.66 -0.04 -6.15
N ALA A 102 2.49 -0.14 -6.79
CA ALA A 102 1.21 -0.35 -6.12
C ALA A 102 1.19 -1.68 -5.35
N PHE A 103 1.58 -2.77 -6.00
CA PHE A 103 1.67 -4.07 -5.35
C PHE A 103 2.75 -4.07 -4.26
N SER A 104 3.88 -3.39 -4.48
CA SER A 104 4.94 -3.24 -3.47
C SER A 104 4.45 -2.54 -2.22
N THR A 105 3.65 -1.47 -2.37
CA THR A 105 2.99 -0.79 -1.25
C THR A 105 2.01 -1.71 -0.54
N GLY A 106 1.23 -2.51 -1.27
CA GLY A 106 0.37 -3.54 -0.67
C GLY A 106 1.13 -4.57 0.14
N ILE A 107 2.28 -5.05 -0.36
CA ILE A 107 3.15 -5.99 0.36
C ILE A 107 3.70 -5.35 1.63
N ARG A 108 4.19 -4.10 1.57
CA ARG A 108 4.67 -3.37 2.76
C ARG A 108 3.57 -3.20 3.81
N PHE A 109 2.34 -2.93 3.38
CA PHE A 109 1.19 -2.86 4.27
C PHE A 109 0.89 -4.21 4.92
N ALA A 110 0.89 -5.31 4.16
CA ALA A 110 0.64 -6.64 4.70
C ALA A 110 1.78 -7.14 5.62
N ALA A 111 3.01 -6.75 5.32
CA ALA A 111 4.21 -7.13 6.05
C ALA A 111 4.65 -6.06 7.08
N PHE A 112 3.75 -5.19 7.53
CA PHE A 112 4.09 -4.06 8.42
C PHE A 112 4.80 -4.49 9.73
N LEU A 113 4.55 -5.72 10.18
CA LEU A 113 5.17 -6.29 11.39
C LEU A 113 6.57 -6.87 11.13
N VAL A 114 7.00 -7.01 9.87
CA VAL A 114 8.29 -7.58 9.48
C VAL A 114 9.32 -6.45 9.34
N PRO A 115 10.36 -6.38 10.20
CA PRO A 115 11.39 -5.35 10.11
C PRO A 115 12.10 -5.39 8.76
N GLY A 116 12.23 -4.22 8.10
CA GLY A 116 12.88 -4.10 6.79
C GLY A 116 12.20 -4.87 5.66
N TYR A 117 11.01 -5.43 5.91
CA TYR A 117 10.22 -6.23 4.96
C TYR A 117 11.02 -7.37 4.31
N VAL A 118 12.00 -7.91 5.03
CA VAL A 118 12.93 -8.94 4.54
C VAL A 118 12.14 -10.24 4.28
N GLY A 119 12.38 -10.84 3.12
CA GLY A 119 11.66 -12.02 2.62
C GLY A 119 10.34 -11.67 1.95
N ALA A 120 9.56 -10.72 2.51
CA ALA A 120 8.26 -10.34 1.97
C ALA A 120 8.39 -9.61 0.63
N LEU A 121 9.30 -8.63 0.52
CA LEU A 121 9.51 -7.90 -0.73
C LEU A 121 10.21 -8.77 -1.78
N GLU A 122 11.18 -9.58 -1.40
CA GLU A 122 11.89 -10.50 -2.30
C GLU A 122 10.92 -11.49 -2.95
N ALA A 123 10.11 -12.17 -2.14
CA ALA A 123 9.10 -13.10 -2.65
C ALA A 123 8.02 -12.38 -3.45
N GLY A 124 7.55 -11.22 -2.96
CA GLY A 124 6.53 -10.42 -3.62
C GLY A 124 6.95 -9.94 -4.99
N HIS A 125 8.17 -9.40 -5.13
CA HIS A 125 8.70 -8.94 -6.42
C HIS A 125 8.97 -10.10 -7.38
N VAL A 126 9.43 -11.27 -6.90
CA VAL A 126 9.52 -12.48 -7.73
C VAL A 126 8.16 -12.82 -8.37
N VAL A 127 7.09 -12.82 -7.58
CA VAL A 127 5.73 -13.12 -8.05
C VAL A 127 5.24 -12.04 -9.01
N ILE A 128 5.35 -10.76 -8.65
CA ILE A 128 4.91 -9.64 -9.49
C ILE A 128 5.61 -9.66 -10.85
N PHE A 129 6.94 -9.81 -10.87
CA PHE A 129 7.71 -9.78 -12.11
C PHE A 129 7.45 -11.01 -12.98
N SER A 130 7.27 -12.18 -12.36
CA SER A 130 6.87 -13.39 -13.09
C SER A 130 5.49 -13.21 -13.73
N ALA A 131 4.53 -12.64 -13.00
CA ALA A 131 3.19 -12.36 -13.53
C ALA A 131 3.17 -11.30 -14.65
N LEU A 132 4.11 -10.36 -14.63
CA LEU A 132 4.30 -9.35 -15.67
C LEU A 132 5.11 -9.84 -16.88
N GLY A 133 5.63 -11.07 -16.85
CA GLY A 133 6.49 -11.62 -17.90
C GLY A 133 7.92 -11.04 -17.91
N LEU A 134 8.34 -10.39 -16.82
CA LEU A 134 9.69 -9.81 -16.66
C LEU A 134 10.69 -10.81 -16.08
N GLY A 135 10.19 -11.90 -15.49
CA GLY A 135 10.99 -13.00 -14.94
C GLY A 135 11.38 -12.83 -13.47
N ALA A 136 11.43 -13.94 -12.74
CA ALA A 136 11.79 -13.96 -11.32
C ALA A 136 13.17 -13.35 -10.99
N PRO A 137 14.25 -13.60 -11.78
CA PRO A 137 15.56 -13.02 -11.49
C PRO A 137 15.56 -11.49 -11.53
N ALA A 138 14.80 -10.90 -12.46
CA ALA A 138 14.65 -9.44 -12.54
C ALA A 138 13.96 -8.87 -11.30
N GLY A 139 12.96 -9.57 -10.77
CA GLY A 139 12.28 -9.18 -9.53
C GLY A 139 13.23 -9.14 -8.34
N LEU A 140 14.06 -10.18 -8.15
CA LEU A 140 15.06 -10.20 -7.08
C LEU A 140 16.11 -9.11 -7.25
N SER A 141 16.67 -8.93 -8.46
CA SER A 141 17.64 -7.87 -8.75
C SER A 141 17.06 -6.49 -8.41
N PHE A 142 15.82 -6.24 -8.82
CA PHE A 142 15.11 -5.01 -8.51
C PHE A 142 14.95 -4.78 -7.00
N THR A 143 14.53 -5.80 -6.23
CA THR A 143 14.41 -5.71 -4.78
C THR A 143 15.75 -5.35 -4.14
N LEU A 144 16.84 -6.01 -4.57
CA LEU A 144 18.17 -5.79 -4.02
C LEU A 144 18.70 -4.39 -4.33
N ILE A 145 18.48 -3.89 -5.54
CA ILE A 145 18.89 -2.53 -5.92
C ILE A 145 18.17 -1.49 -5.06
N ARG A 146 16.87 -1.63 -4.80
CA ARG A 146 16.12 -0.70 -3.93
C ARG A 146 16.53 -0.72 -2.46
N ARG A 147 17.33 -1.70 -2.03
CA ARG A 147 17.82 -1.78 -0.64
C ARG A 147 19.10 -0.97 -0.41
N VAL A 148 19.80 -0.55 -1.46
CA VAL A 148 21.06 0.21 -1.40
C VAL A 148 20.77 1.70 -1.55
#